data_AF-A0AB36FYS8-F1
#
_entry.id   AF-A0AB36FYS8-F1
#
_cell.length_a   1.000
_cell.length_b   1.000
_cell.length_c   1.000
_cell.angle_alpha   90.00
_cell.angle_beta   90.00
_cell.angle_gamma   90.00
#
_symmetry.space_group_name_H-M   'P 1'
#
loop_
_entity.id
_entity.type
_entity.pdbx_description
1 polymer ?
#
loop_
_entity_poly.entity_id
_entity_poly.type
_entity_poly.pdbx_seq_one_letter_code
_entity_poly.pdbx_strand_id
1 'polypeptide(L)'
;MKFNDDFTFIDDITQEELNAGLEAVKKVLVNSNETELLKEYFSMFCQASSEDAKLKYAKEFKKDEIDKVKNNAIEGGVSYKDKIFQSAEKDRNLLTSTVSLFAITKQLPEGFVWISKDNEAVPFTLEELIELGGIMANSVNTNTIKARTIKDKVEQAQTLEEIQSIKWDE
;
A
#
# COMPACT_ATOMS: atom_id res chain seq x y z
N MET A 1 39.90 -49.76 20.51
CA MET A 1 39.29 -48.90 19.48
C MET A 1 38.86 -47.63 20.21
N LYS A 2 39.56 -46.50 20.01
CA LYS A 2 39.21 -45.23 20.65
C LYS A 2 38.15 -44.56 19.77
N PHE A 3 36.97 -44.29 20.33
CA PHE A 3 36.00 -43.41 19.70
C PHE A 3 36.49 -41.98 19.92
N ASN A 4 36.61 -41.22 18.83
CA ASN A 4 37.01 -39.82 18.86
C ASN A 4 35.72 -39.01 19.07
N ASP A 5 35.45 -38.62 20.32
CA ASP A 5 34.24 -37.89 20.73
C ASP A 5 34.34 -36.37 20.48
N ASP A 6 34.81 -35.96 19.30
CA ASP A 6 34.95 -34.53 18.96
C ASP A 6 34.06 -34.14 17.75
N PHE A 7 32.76 -34.41 17.86
CA PHE A 7 31.76 -33.74 17.01
C PHE A 7 30.82 -32.92 17.90
N THR A 8 31.27 -31.75 18.32
CA THR A 8 30.36 -30.69 18.77
C THR A 8 29.61 -30.18 17.53
N PHE A 9 28.38 -30.66 17.32
CA PHE A 9 27.46 -30.04 16.35
C PHE A 9 27.06 -28.67 16.92
N ILE A 10 27.72 -27.61 16.44
CA ILE A 10 27.30 -26.24 16.69
C ILE A 10 26.25 -25.94 15.61
N ASP A 11 24.98 -25.93 16.02
CA ASP A 11 23.86 -25.52 15.17
C ASP A 11 23.78 -23.99 15.18
N ASP A 12 24.59 -23.34 14.35
CA ASP A 12 24.53 -21.89 14.19
C ASP A 12 23.33 -21.51 13.33
N ILE A 13 22.58 -20.50 13.75
CA ILE A 13 21.46 -19.98 12.96
C ILE A 13 21.98 -19.43 11.62
N THR A 14 21.46 -19.99 10.53
CA THR A 14 21.82 -19.58 9.17
C THR A 14 21.06 -18.33 8.75
N GLN A 15 21.59 -17.61 7.75
CA GLN A 15 20.85 -16.47 7.16
C GLN A 15 19.52 -16.92 6.53
N GLU A 16 19.46 -18.15 6.01
CA GLU A 16 18.23 -18.72 5.45
C GLU A 16 17.16 -18.89 6.54
N GLU A 17 17.54 -19.40 7.72
CA GLU A 17 16.64 -19.53 8.86
C GLU A 17 16.22 -18.17 9.42
N LEU A 18 17.12 -17.19 9.49
CA LEU A 18 16.78 -15.81 9.86
C LEU A 18 15.75 -15.20 8.89
N ASN A 19 15.96 -15.38 7.59
CA ASN A 19 15.05 -14.88 6.55
C ASN A 19 13.68 -15.56 6.65
N ALA A 20 13.64 -16.88 6.82
CA ALA A 20 12.40 -17.63 7.00
C ALA A 20 11.65 -17.20 8.26
N GLY A 21 12.37 -16.98 9.36
CA GLY A 21 11.81 -16.45 10.60
C GLY A 21 11.21 -15.06 10.42
N LEU A 22 11.91 -14.15 9.73
CA LEU A 22 11.40 -12.82 9.41
C LEU A 22 10.12 -12.88 8.57
N GLU A 23 10.07 -13.70 7.54
CA GLU A 23 8.88 -13.85 6.69
C GLU A 23 7.68 -14.39 7.49
N ALA A 24 7.90 -15.39 8.34
CA ALA A 24 6.87 -15.95 9.21
C ALA A 24 6.30 -14.90 10.17
N VAL A 25 7.18 -14.14 10.84
CA VAL A 25 6.77 -13.09 11.79
C VAL A 25 6.10 -11.93 11.06
N LYS A 26 6.66 -11.47 9.93
CA LYS A 26 6.07 -10.43 9.07
C LYS A 26 4.62 -10.76 8.73
N LYS A 27 4.36 -11.98 8.27
CA LYS A 27 3.00 -12.43 7.92
C LYS A 27 2.03 -12.33 9.11
N VAL A 28 2.44 -12.74 10.30
CA VAL A 28 1.59 -12.69 11.50
C VAL A 28 1.32 -11.25 11.93
N LEU A 29 2.36 -10.42 11.99
CA LEU A 29 2.23 -9.03 12.47
C LEU A 29 1.46 -8.15 11.49
N VAL A 30 1.65 -8.32 10.18
CA VAL A 30 0.86 -7.62 9.15
C VAL A 30 -0.62 -7.99 9.26
N ASN A 31 -0.95 -9.27 9.42
CA ASN A 31 -2.34 -9.71 9.58
C ASN A 31 -2.99 -9.19 10.88
N SER A 32 -2.18 -8.90 11.89
CA SER A 32 -2.62 -8.33 13.17
C SER A 32 -2.56 -6.80 13.19
N ASN A 33 -2.16 -6.17 12.08
CA ASN A 33 -1.94 -4.72 11.96
C ASN A 33 -0.91 -4.15 12.97
N GLU A 34 0.03 -4.97 13.44
CA GLU A 34 1.04 -4.66 14.45
C GLU A 34 2.31 -4.07 13.81
N THR A 35 2.22 -2.79 13.39
CA THR A 35 3.29 -2.14 12.62
C THR A 35 4.53 -1.82 13.47
N GLU A 36 4.36 -1.45 14.74
CA GLU A 36 5.49 -1.10 15.60
C GLU A 36 6.29 -2.33 16.04
N LEU A 37 5.61 -3.43 16.40
CA LEU A 37 6.27 -4.70 16.70
C LEU A 37 7.04 -5.25 15.50
N LEU A 38 6.55 -5.03 14.27
CA LEU A 38 7.26 -5.45 13.07
C LEU A 38 8.57 -4.66 12.89
N LYS A 39 8.59 -3.37 13.23
CA LYS A 39 9.81 -2.55 13.20
C LYS A 39 10.81 -3.01 14.26
N GLU A 40 10.34 -3.31 15.47
CA GLU A 40 11.20 -3.82 16.55
C GLU A 40 11.81 -5.17 16.16
N TYR A 41 11.00 -6.09 15.64
CA TYR A 41 11.48 -7.39 15.16
C TYR A 41 12.47 -7.24 14.01
N PHE A 42 12.22 -6.33 13.07
CA PHE A 42 13.17 -6.04 12.00
C PHE A 42 14.50 -5.48 12.55
N SER A 43 14.47 -4.64 13.58
CA SER A 43 15.68 -4.17 14.25
C SER A 43 16.50 -5.33 14.85
N MET A 44 15.83 -6.31 15.48
CA MET A 44 16.48 -7.52 15.98
C MET A 44 17.08 -8.36 14.85
N PHE A 45 16.33 -8.55 13.75
CA PHE A 45 16.82 -9.21 12.55
C PHE A 45 18.09 -8.54 12.00
N CYS A 46 18.13 -7.20 11.98
CA CYS A 46 19.30 -6.44 11.53
C CYS A 46 20.56 -6.66 12.38
N GLN A 47 20.43 -7.04 13.66
CA GLN A 47 21.59 -7.30 14.52
C GLN A 47 22.27 -8.63 14.21
N ALA A 48 21.51 -9.61 13.70
CA ALA A 48 22.00 -10.96 13.43
C ALA A 48 22.24 -11.27 11.94
N SER A 49 21.75 -10.43 11.03
CA SER A 49 21.76 -10.70 9.58
C SER A 49 22.93 -10.08 8.83
N SER A 50 23.21 -10.63 7.65
CA SER A 50 24.12 -10.05 6.65
C SER A 50 23.62 -8.70 6.14
N GLU A 51 24.53 -7.86 5.65
CA GLU A 51 24.17 -6.53 5.12
C GLU A 51 23.25 -6.62 3.90
N ASP A 52 23.49 -7.57 3.01
CA ASP A 52 22.65 -7.82 1.84
C ASP A 52 21.20 -8.18 2.24
N ALA A 53 21.03 -9.00 3.28
CA ALA A 53 19.72 -9.37 3.78
C ALA A 53 19.01 -8.18 4.43
N LYS A 54 19.71 -7.38 5.23
CA LYS A 54 19.17 -6.14 5.82
C LYS A 54 18.66 -5.19 4.73
N LEU A 55 19.48 -4.95 3.70
CA LEU A 55 19.15 -4.03 2.62
C LEU A 55 17.95 -4.54 1.82
N LYS A 56 17.93 -5.83 1.46
CA LYS A 56 16.80 -6.46 0.77
C LYS A 56 15.49 -6.23 1.52
N TYR A 57 15.44 -6.59 2.79
CA TYR A 57 14.20 -6.51 3.57
C TYR A 57 13.79 -5.08 3.90
N ALA A 58 14.75 -4.17 4.10
CA ALA A 58 14.45 -2.75 4.25
C ALA A 58 13.75 -2.18 3.00
N LYS A 59 14.20 -2.57 1.80
CA LYS A 59 13.54 -2.18 0.54
C LYS A 59 12.13 -2.73 0.44
N GLU A 60 11.93 -4.00 0.78
CA GLU A 60 10.61 -4.63 0.78
C GLU A 60 9.65 -3.93 1.75
N PHE A 61 10.06 -3.71 3.00
CA PHE A 61 9.23 -2.99 3.99
C PHE A 61 8.89 -1.57 3.55
N LYS A 62 9.86 -0.84 2.98
CA LYS A 62 9.61 0.52 2.49
C LYS A 62 8.64 0.51 1.30
N LYS A 63 8.71 -0.47 0.40
CA LYS A 63 7.75 -0.63 -0.71
C LYS A 63 6.33 -0.93 -0.20
N ASP A 64 6.20 -1.76 0.83
CA ASP A 64 4.92 -2.06 1.49
C ASP A 64 4.33 -0.81 2.15
N GLU A 65 5.15 -0.01 2.84
CA GLU A 65 4.76 1.30 3.40
C GLU A 65 4.23 2.24 2.31
N ILE A 66 4.96 2.36 1.19
CA ILE A 66 4.55 3.19 0.05
C ILE A 66 3.22 2.71 -0.54
N ASP A 67 3.00 1.40 -0.65
CA ASP A 67 1.73 0.86 -1.12
C ASP A 67 0.57 1.19 -0.18
N LYS A 68 0.79 1.10 1.13
CA LYS A 68 -0.21 1.48 2.14
C LYS A 68 -0.57 2.96 2.03
N VAL A 69 0.42 3.84 1.92
CA VAL A 69 0.18 5.29 1.75
C VAL A 69 -0.53 5.60 0.43
N LYS A 70 -0.10 4.99 -0.68
CA LYS A 70 -0.77 5.11 -1.99
C LYS A 70 -2.23 4.68 -1.92
N ASN A 71 -2.51 3.52 -1.34
CA ASN A 71 -3.87 3.01 -1.21
C ASN A 71 -4.73 3.96 -0.36
N ASN A 72 -4.21 4.44 0.78
CA ASN A 72 -4.90 5.42 1.60
C ASN A 72 -5.19 6.73 0.85
N ALA A 73 -4.25 7.23 0.03
CA ALA A 73 -4.44 8.43 -0.77
C ALA A 73 -5.52 8.22 -1.85
N ILE A 74 -5.54 7.05 -2.49
CA ILE A 74 -6.53 6.69 -3.52
C ILE A 74 -7.92 6.49 -2.91
N GLU A 75 -8.02 5.86 -1.75
CA GLU A 75 -9.28 5.52 -1.08
C GLU A 75 -9.79 6.62 -0.15
N GLY A 76 -8.96 7.63 0.12
CA GLY A 76 -9.25 8.76 1.00
C GLY A 76 -10.42 9.63 0.55
N GLY A 77 -10.81 9.54 -0.72
CA GLY A 77 -11.87 10.32 -1.33
C GLY A 77 -11.34 11.37 -2.30
N VAL A 78 -12.23 11.93 -3.10
CA VAL A 78 -11.92 13.05 -3.99
C VAL A 78 -12.87 14.22 -3.76
N SER A 79 -12.34 15.43 -3.86
CA SER A 79 -13.12 16.66 -3.71
C SER A 79 -13.87 17.01 -5.00
N TYR A 80 -15.17 17.29 -4.89
CA TYR A 80 -16.00 17.80 -5.97
C TYR A 80 -17.26 18.46 -5.39
N LYS A 81 -17.77 19.54 -6.00
CA LYS A 81 -18.95 20.28 -5.51
C LYS A 81 -18.91 20.60 -4.00
N ASP A 82 -17.77 21.06 -3.50
CA ASP A 82 -17.51 21.36 -2.08
C ASP A 82 -17.72 20.18 -1.11
N LYS A 83 -17.72 18.96 -1.63
CA LYS A 83 -17.88 17.70 -0.88
C LYS A 83 -16.74 16.73 -1.17
N ILE A 84 -16.57 15.77 -0.28
CA ILE A 84 -15.67 14.63 -0.48
C ILE A 84 -16.50 13.42 -0.87
N PHE A 85 -16.17 12.79 -1.99
CA PHE A 85 -16.81 11.55 -2.44
C PHE A 85 -15.92 10.35 -2.16
N GLN A 86 -16.55 9.24 -1.77
CA GLN A 86 -15.85 7.97 -1.55
C GLN A 86 -15.20 7.49 -2.85
N SER A 87 -13.95 7.08 -2.78
CA SER A 87 -13.18 6.68 -3.95
C SER A 87 -12.54 5.31 -3.76
N ALA A 88 -13.07 4.45 -2.89
CA ALA A 88 -12.59 3.07 -2.80
C ALA A 88 -12.92 2.31 -4.09
N GLU A 89 -12.28 1.17 -4.33
CA GLU A 89 -12.44 0.42 -5.59
C GLU A 89 -13.91 0.10 -5.89
N LYS A 90 -14.66 -0.36 -4.89
CA LYS A 90 -16.10 -0.61 -5.02
C LYS A 90 -16.88 0.63 -5.47
N ASP A 91 -16.51 1.82 -4.99
CA ASP A 91 -17.24 3.07 -5.27
C ASP A 91 -16.92 3.56 -6.69
N ARG A 92 -15.65 3.45 -7.10
CA ARG A 92 -15.23 3.72 -8.49
C ARG A 92 -15.89 2.77 -9.49
N ASN A 93 -16.01 1.49 -9.13
CA ASN A 93 -16.67 0.48 -9.97
C ASN A 93 -18.17 0.76 -10.08
N LEU A 94 -18.82 1.15 -8.98
CA LEU A 94 -20.22 1.56 -8.95
C LEU A 94 -20.46 2.81 -9.82
N LEU A 95 -19.61 3.83 -9.68
CA LEU A 95 -19.67 5.05 -10.49
C LEU A 95 -19.51 4.74 -11.98
N THR A 96 -18.50 3.95 -12.33
CA THR A 96 -18.23 3.56 -13.73
C THR A 96 -19.41 2.79 -14.33
N SER A 97 -20.01 1.88 -13.56
CA SER A 97 -21.18 1.11 -13.98
C SER A 97 -22.42 2.00 -14.14
N THR A 98 -22.62 2.95 -13.22
CA THR A 98 -23.70 3.94 -13.27
C THR A 98 -23.58 4.81 -14.51
N VAL A 99 -22.39 5.39 -14.74
CA VAL A 99 -22.11 6.21 -15.92
C VAL A 99 -22.32 5.40 -17.20
N SER A 100 -21.84 4.16 -17.27
CA SER A 100 -21.99 3.31 -18.45
C SER A 100 -23.46 2.99 -18.76
N LEU A 101 -24.25 2.68 -17.73
CA LEU A 101 -25.68 2.40 -17.88
C LEU A 101 -26.45 3.62 -18.39
N PHE A 102 -26.23 4.79 -17.79
CA PHE A 102 -26.98 5.99 -18.12
C PHE A 102 -26.42 6.77 -19.32
N ALA A 103 -25.19 6.47 -19.77
CA ALA A 103 -24.68 6.95 -21.05
C ALA A 103 -25.49 6.44 -22.25
N ILE A 104 -26.09 5.24 -22.13
CA ILE A 104 -26.95 4.66 -23.17
C ILE A 104 -28.27 5.43 -23.26
N THR A 105 -28.90 5.69 -22.12
CA THR A 105 -30.20 6.40 -22.05
C THR A 105 -30.04 7.92 -22.16
N LYS A 106 -28.83 8.44 -21.96
CA LYS A 106 -28.48 9.87 -21.87
C LYS A 106 -29.29 10.64 -20.82
N GLN A 107 -29.87 9.95 -19.85
CA GLN A 107 -30.67 10.54 -18.80
C GLN A 107 -30.52 9.76 -17.50
N LEU A 108 -30.49 10.49 -16.39
CA LEU A 108 -30.62 9.94 -15.05
C LEU A 108 -32.10 9.88 -14.66
N PRO A 109 -32.48 9.00 -13.71
CA PRO A 109 -33.80 9.03 -13.10
C PRO A 109 -34.12 10.39 -12.49
N GLU A 110 -35.41 10.75 -12.45
CA GLU A 110 -35.86 11.96 -11.77
C GLU A 110 -35.45 11.90 -10.28
N GLY A 111 -34.89 12.99 -9.77
CA GLY A 111 -34.41 13.08 -8.39
C GLY A 111 -33.13 12.28 -8.10
N PHE A 112 -32.37 11.88 -9.12
CA PHE A 112 -31.10 11.18 -8.92
C PHE A 112 -30.12 11.99 -8.06
N VAL A 113 -29.50 11.30 -7.10
CA VAL A 113 -28.47 11.84 -6.21
C VAL A 113 -27.29 10.88 -6.12
N TRP A 114 -26.11 11.43 -5.90
CA TRP A 114 -24.93 10.69 -5.49
C TRP A 114 -24.64 10.97 -4.03
N ILE A 115 -24.18 9.96 -3.29
CA ILE A 115 -23.95 10.07 -1.86
C ILE A 115 -22.48 10.42 -1.61
N SER A 116 -22.23 11.53 -0.91
CA SER A 116 -20.89 11.93 -0.47
C SER A 116 -20.41 11.08 0.71
N LYS A 117 -19.14 11.22 1.07
CA LYS A 117 -18.48 10.45 2.15
C LYS A 117 -19.10 10.71 3.52
N ASP A 118 -19.68 11.89 3.73
CA ASP A 118 -20.44 12.29 4.92
C ASP A 118 -21.93 11.87 4.88
N ASN A 119 -22.32 11.02 3.92
CA ASN A 119 -23.69 10.55 3.69
C ASN A 119 -24.70 11.63 3.27
N GLU A 120 -24.25 12.74 2.70
CA GLU A 120 -25.18 13.71 2.11
C GLU A 120 -25.59 13.31 0.69
N ALA A 121 -26.86 13.49 0.38
CA ALA A 121 -27.41 13.28 -0.94
C ALA A 121 -27.17 14.54 -1.80
N VAL A 122 -26.28 14.43 -2.78
CA VAL A 122 -25.93 15.53 -3.67
C VAL A 122 -26.60 15.29 -5.03
N PRO A 123 -27.41 16.24 -5.56
CA PRO A 123 -27.94 16.13 -6.91
C PRO A 123 -26.82 16.10 -7.95
N PHE A 124 -26.92 15.19 -8.91
CA PHE A 124 -25.95 15.03 -9.99
C PHE A 124 -26.64 14.97 -11.35
N THR A 125 -26.03 15.62 -12.34
CA THR A 125 -26.27 15.35 -13.76
C THR A 125 -25.39 14.21 -14.24
N LEU A 126 -25.69 13.68 -15.44
CA LEU A 126 -24.85 12.64 -16.05
C LEU A 126 -23.43 13.17 -16.36
N GLU A 127 -23.31 14.43 -16.77
CA GLU A 127 -22.03 15.09 -17.04
C GLU A 127 -21.20 15.20 -15.76
N GLU A 128 -21.81 15.62 -14.65
CA GLU A 128 -21.14 15.70 -13.35
C GLU A 128 -20.67 14.32 -12.84
N LEU A 129 -21.40 13.23 -13.14
CA LEU A 129 -20.94 11.87 -12.80
C LEU A 129 -19.72 11.46 -13.63
N ILE A 130 -19.69 11.85 -14.91
CA ILE A 130 -18.54 11.62 -15.79
C ILE A 130 -17.32 12.41 -15.28
N GLU A 131 -17.52 13.67 -14.90
CA GLU A 131 -16.47 14.51 -14.31
C GLU A 131 -15.92 13.90 -13.01
N LEU A 132 -16.80 13.48 -12.10
CA LEU A 132 -16.40 12.81 -10.86
C LEU A 132 -15.59 11.54 -11.16
N GLY A 133 -16.01 10.75 -12.16
CA GLY A 133 -15.29 9.57 -12.62
C GLY A 133 -13.89 9.91 -13.15
N GLY A 134 -13.78 11.00 -13.92
CA GLY A 134 -12.51 11.53 -14.41
C GLY A 134 -11.58 11.95 -13.27
N ILE A 135 -12.11 12.64 -12.25
CA ILE A 135 -11.34 13.05 -11.06
C ILE A 135 -10.81 11.82 -10.31
N MET A 136 -11.66 10.81 -10.08
CA MET A 136 -11.26 9.56 -9.42
C MET A 136 -10.19 8.82 -10.22
N ALA A 137 -10.35 8.70 -11.55
CA ALA A 137 -9.37 8.07 -12.42
C ALA A 137 -8.02 8.81 -12.41
N ASN A 138 -8.05 10.14 -12.45
CA ASN A 138 -6.84 10.95 -12.38
C ASN A 138 -6.13 10.82 -11.02
N SER A 139 -6.88 10.77 -9.92
CA SER A 139 -6.34 10.53 -8.57
C SER A 139 -5.64 9.18 -8.49
N VAL A 140 -6.26 8.11 -9.00
CA VAL A 140 -5.66 6.76 -9.07
C VAL A 140 -4.35 6.80 -9.86
N ASN A 141 -4.36 7.38 -11.05
CA ASN A 141 -3.19 7.45 -11.92
C ASN A 141 -2.04 8.24 -11.26
N THR A 142 -2.35 9.42 -10.72
CA THR A 142 -1.38 10.31 -10.08
C THR A 142 -0.69 9.61 -8.91
N ASN A 143 -1.46 9.00 -8.01
CA ASN A 143 -0.92 8.29 -6.86
C ASN A 143 -0.15 7.02 -7.28
N THR A 144 -0.58 6.33 -8.33
CA THR A 144 0.13 5.15 -8.85
C THR A 144 1.50 5.51 -9.45
N ILE A 145 1.56 6.57 -10.24
CA ILE A 145 2.82 7.07 -10.82
C ILE A 145 3.75 7.54 -9.70
N LYS A 146 3.24 8.32 -8.73
CA LYS A 146 4.01 8.78 -7.56
C LYS A 146 4.60 7.62 -6.78
N ALA A 147 3.79 6.60 -6.46
CA ALA A 147 4.26 5.40 -5.80
C ALA A 147 5.37 4.70 -6.58
N ARG A 148 5.22 4.55 -7.90
CA ARG A 148 6.26 3.95 -8.76
C ARG A 148 7.56 4.73 -8.70
N THR A 149 7.52 6.05 -8.89
CA THR A 149 8.72 6.90 -8.82
C THR A 149 9.42 6.80 -7.47
N ILE A 150 8.68 6.75 -6.37
CA ILE A 150 9.26 6.60 -5.03
C ILE A 150 9.87 5.20 -4.87
N LYS A 151 9.21 4.14 -5.33
CA LYS A 151 9.75 2.77 -5.28
C LYS A 151 11.01 2.59 -6.14
N ASP A 152 11.12 3.31 -7.26
CA ASP A 152 12.34 3.33 -8.07
C ASP A 152 13.51 3.93 -7.27
N LYS A 153 13.28 4.98 -6.46
CA LYS A 153 14.30 5.51 -5.52
C LYS A 153 14.68 4.48 -4.46
N VAL A 154 13.70 3.73 -3.92
CA VAL A 154 13.96 2.66 -2.94
C VAL A 154 14.82 1.56 -3.54
N GLU A 155 14.58 1.21 -4.81
CA GLU A 155 15.39 0.20 -5.50
C GLU A 155 16.84 0.67 -5.69
N GLN A 156 17.04 1.95 -5.99
CA GLN A 156 18.37 2.54 -6.20
C GLN A 156 19.16 2.77 -4.91
N ALA A 157 18.49 2.87 -3.76
CA ALA A 157 19.15 3.06 -2.46
C ALA A 157 20.11 1.89 -2.15
N GLN A 158 21.28 2.23 -1.60
CA GLN A 158 22.35 1.29 -1.26
C GLN A 158 22.52 1.13 0.26
N THR A 159 21.89 2.00 1.05
CA THR A 159 22.00 1.98 2.51
C THR A 159 20.64 2.02 3.20
N LEU A 160 20.59 1.54 4.46
CA LEU A 160 19.40 1.65 5.29
C LEU A 160 19.00 3.11 5.55
N GLU A 161 19.98 4.01 5.72
CA GLU A 161 19.73 5.43 5.94
C GLU A 161 19.07 6.09 4.72
N GLU A 162 19.57 5.80 3.51
CA GLU A 162 18.94 6.27 2.27
C GLU A 162 17.49 5.78 2.17
N ILE A 163 17.24 4.49 2.43
CA ILE A 163 15.88 3.92 2.41
C ILE A 163 14.97 4.63 3.43
N GLN A 164 15.45 4.88 4.64
CA GLN A 164 14.69 5.58 5.69
C GLN A 164 14.40 7.04 5.33
N SER A 165 15.29 7.69 4.58
CA SER A 165 15.12 9.08 4.13
C SER A 165 14.05 9.23 3.04
N ILE A 166 13.72 8.15 2.31
CA ILE A 166 12.70 8.15 1.27
C ILE A 166 11.32 8.26 1.90
N LYS A 167 10.62 9.35 1.56
CA LYS A 167 9.28 9.68 2.07
C LYS A 167 8.29 9.84 0.93
N TRP A 168 7.02 9.66 1.28
CA TRP A 168 5.91 10.12 0.47
C TRP A 168 5.78 11.63 0.65
N ASP A 169 6.23 12.41 -0.33
CA ASP A 169 5.97 13.85 -0.35
C ASP A 169 4.45 14.08 -0.43
N GLU A 170 3.86 15.11 0.17
CA GLU A 170 2.42 15.41 0.04
C GLU A 170 2.10 15.99 -1.34
#